data_AF-A0A0C9ZE04-F1
#
_entry.id   AF-A0A0C9ZE04-F1
#
_cell.length_a   1.000
_cell.length_b   1.000
_cell.length_c   1.000
_cell.angle_alpha   90.00
_cell.angle_beta   90.00
_cell.angle_gamma   90.00
#
_symmetry.space_group_name_H-M   'P 1'
#
loop_
_entity.id
_entity.type
_entity.pdbx_description
1 polymer ?
#
loop_
_entity_poly.entity_id
_entity_poly.type
_entity_poly.pdbx_seq_one_letter_code
_entity_poly.pdbx_strand_id
1 'polypeptide(L)'
;MGWNPRPCKDLEGTWSSENKREASCRCFPQASHSSVVFNMVHKLYPGQYYIVSLVNNQYLGVCGDTSPTCPPPPPAPVVVLSPEYKGTKFTVEAGNFGDYTFTIRAEYANTLGLGERVFALTNEPAEDWVIHYRESMEAYTIERAFSPRTWTVPPEEPGFDRQVLLNTLIFQPSDQGPRYLPSQLFKFVPVNKE
;
A
#
# COMPACT_ATOMS: atom_id res chain seq x y z
N MET A 1 73.82 -20.32 -9.27
CA MET A 1 72.64 -19.67 -8.69
C MET A 1 72.60 -20.11 -7.23
N GLY A 2 73.12 -19.40 -6.21
CA GLY A 2 73.01 -17.97 -5.94
C GLY A 2 71.53 -17.67 -5.67
N TRP A 3 71.04 -17.42 -4.46
CA TRP A 3 71.54 -16.50 -3.44
C TRP A 3 71.25 -16.99 -2.00
N ASN A 4 72.17 -16.63 -1.11
CA ASN A 4 72.07 -16.42 0.35
C ASN A 4 72.74 -15.01 0.55
N PRO A 5 72.71 -14.28 1.69
CA PRO A 5 72.04 -14.50 2.98
C PRO A 5 71.54 -13.20 3.71
N ARG A 6 70.83 -13.40 4.84
CA ARG A 6 70.96 -12.71 6.17
C ARG A 6 70.68 -11.18 6.40
N PRO A 7 70.48 -10.78 7.70
CA PRO A 7 69.69 -9.62 8.15
C PRO A 7 70.49 -8.45 8.75
N CYS A 8 69.82 -7.33 9.06
CA CYS A 8 70.22 -6.31 10.06
C CYS A 8 69.16 -6.34 11.18
N LYS A 9 69.46 -6.64 12.46
CA LYS A 9 70.20 -5.84 13.49
C LYS A 9 69.67 -4.42 13.64
N ASP A 10 69.51 -3.81 14.80
CA ASP A 10 69.50 -4.14 16.24
C ASP A 10 69.17 -2.79 16.93
N LEU A 11 68.99 -2.82 18.26
CA LEU A 11 68.98 -1.70 19.21
C LEU A 11 67.63 -0.96 19.33
N GLU A 12 67.12 -0.60 20.50
CA GLU A 12 67.33 -0.87 21.92
C GLU A 12 66.36 0.15 22.57
N GLY A 13 65.73 -0.14 23.71
CA GLY A 13 65.07 0.96 24.45
C GLY A 13 63.86 0.62 25.29
N THR A 14 64.14 0.13 26.49
CA THR A 14 63.56 0.64 27.76
C THR A 14 62.03 0.78 27.94
N TRP A 15 61.55 -0.03 28.89
CA TRP A 15 60.83 0.35 30.11
C TRP A 15 59.42 0.97 30.09
N SER A 16 58.76 0.76 31.23
CA SER A 16 57.49 1.31 31.73
C SER A 16 56.21 0.72 31.13
N SER A 17 55.49 -0.14 31.85
CA SER A 17 54.62 0.14 33.01
C SER A 17 53.38 0.97 32.62
N GLU A 18 52.22 0.44 33.00
CA GLU A 18 50.93 1.11 33.10
C GLU A 18 50.26 1.59 31.81
N ASN A 19 49.25 0.83 31.37
CA ASN A 19 47.89 1.36 31.47
C ASN A 19 46.85 0.26 31.31
N LYS A 20 46.34 -0.18 32.45
CA LYS A 20 45.11 -0.95 32.61
C LYS A 20 43.94 -0.02 32.24
N ARG A 21 43.62 0.09 30.95
CA ARG A 21 42.38 0.73 30.52
C ARG A 21 41.25 -0.26 30.75
N GLU A 22 40.52 -0.01 31.83
CA GLU A 22 39.18 -0.50 32.10
C GLU A 22 38.34 -0.40 30.82
N ALA A 23 37.88 -1.56 30.36
CA ALA A 23 36.77 -1.66 29.44
C ALA A 23 35.54 -1.11 30.16
N SER A 24 35.31 0.19 30.02
CA SER A 24 34.05 0.84 30.36
C SER A 24 32.99 0.24 29.45
N CYS A 25 32.29 -0.78 29.96
CA CYS A 25 31.04 -1.27 29.43
C CYS A 25 30.07 -0.09 29.30
N ARG A 26 30.06 0.55 28.13
CA ARG A 26 28.96 1.42 27.74
C ARG A 26 27.79 0.52 27.40
N CYS A 27 26.94 0.31 28.40
CA CYS A 27 25.57 -0.12 28.21
C CYS A 27 24.96 0.76 27.13
N PHE A 28 24.56 0.16 26.01
CA PHE A 28 23.68 0.81 25.06
C PHE A 28 22.36 1.08 25.77
N PRO A 29 21.90 2.34 25.88
CA PRO A 29 20.51 2.55 26.23
C PRO A 29 19.66 1.96 25.11
N GLN A 30 18.81 0.99 25.46
CA GLN A 30 17.70 0.55 24.62
C GLN A 30 16.96 1.81 24.17
N ALA A 31 17.00 2.09 22.87
CA ALA A 31 16.15 3.09 22.26
C ALA A 31 14.71 2.59 22.40
N SER A 32 14.10 3.03 23.50
CA SER A 32 12.75 3.57 23.60
C SER A 32 11.89 3.33 22.36
N HIS A 33 10.90 2.46 22.53
CA HIS A 33 9.56 2.54 21.95
C HIS A 33 9.42 3.65 20.91
N SER A 34 9.64 3.31 19.64
CA SER A 34 9.17 4.13 18.54
C SER A 34 7.65 4.00 18.52
N SER A 35 6.98 4.82 19.33
CA SER A 35 5.62 5.25 19.04
C SER A 35 5.69 5.93 17.68
N VAL A 36 5.41 5.14 16.65
CA VAL A 36 5.35 5.57 15.25
C VAL A 36 4.48 6.82 15.22
N VAL A 37 5.15 7.95 15.05
CA VAL A 37 4.52 9.22 14.70
C VAL A 37 3.98 8.98 13.31
N PHE A 38 2.73 8.55 13.21
CA PHE A 38 1.98 8.55 11.96
C PHE A 38 2.10 9.95 11.38
N ASN A 39 2.89 10.07 10.32
CA ASN A 39 3.11 11.33 9.64
C ASN A 39 1.73 11.78 9.14
N MET A 40 1.21 12.89 9.70
CA MET A 40 -0.14 13.45 9.46
C MET A 40 -0.35 13.99 8.03
N VAL A 41 0.39 13.46 7.06
CA VAL A 41 0.29 13.74 5.62
C VAL A 41 -0.67 12.74 4.93
N HIS A 42 -1.09 11.68 5.62
CA HIS A 42 -1.99 10.66 5.08
C HIS A 42 -3.34 10.70 5.79
N LYS A 43 -4.37 11.19 5.10
CA LYS A 43 -5.76 11.29 5.62
C LYS A 43 -6.50 9.95 5.70
N LEU A 44 -5.84 8.82 5.49
CA LEU A 44 -6.46 7.49 5.55
C LEU A 44 -5.86 6.69 6.70
N TYR A 45 -6.71 6.30 7.64
CA TYR A 45 -6.35 5.44 8.76
C TYR A 45 -6.78 4.00 8.48
N PRO A 46 -6.13 2.99 9.07
CA PRO A 46 -6.67 1.64 9.06
C PRO A 46 -8.09 1.61 9.64
N GLY A 47 -9.00 0.87 9.00
CA GLY A 47 -10.41 0.85 9.37
C GLY A 47 -11.32 0.28 8.30
N GLN A 48 -12.62 0.32 8.54
CA GLN A 48 -13.64 -0.12 7.60
C GLN A 48 -14.24 1.07 6.85
N TYR A 49 -14.37 0.91 5.53
CA TYR A 49 -14.81 1.95 4.62
C TYR A 49 -15.77 1.40 3.57
N TYR A 50 -16.69 2.25 3.11
CA TYR A 50 -17.25 2.12 1.78
C TYR A 50 -16.37 2.89 0.80
N ILE A 51 -16.04 2.26 -0.33
CA ILE A 51 -15.26 2.90 -1.39
C ILE A 51 -16.24 3.37 -2.47
N VAL A 52 -16.15 4.65 -2.85
CA VAL A 52 -17.05 5.29 -3.83
C VAL A 52 -16.23 5.74 -5.04
N SER A 53 -16.67 5.37 -6.25
CA SER A 53 -16.08 5.87 -7.49
C SER A 53 -16.53 7.30 -7.79
N LEU A 54 -15.60 8.17 -8.21
CA LEU A 54 -15.97 9.52 -8.66
C LEU A 54 -16.50 9.60 -10.09
N VAL A 55 -16.54 8.50 -10.86
CA VAL A 55 -17.13 8.51 -12.21
C VAL A 55 -18.63 8.82 -12.15
N ASN A 56 -19.31 8.23 -11.18
CA ASN A 56 -20.77 8.21 -11.08
C ASN A 56 -21.27 8.31 -9.63
N ASN A 57 -20.37 8.52 -8.66
CA ASN A 57 -20.68 8.54 -7.23
C ASN A 57 -21.35 7.25 -6.73
N GLN A 58 -21.02 6.10 -7.32
CA GLN A 58 -21.53 4.79 -6.90
C GLN A 58 -20.52 4.04 -6.04
N TYR A 59 -21.04 3.18 -5.16
CA TYR A 59 -20.23 2.32 -4.33
C TYR A 59 -19.55 1.23 -5.16
N LEU A 60 -18.33 0.89 -4.76
CA LEU A 60 -17.73 -0.38 -5.16
C LEU A 60 -18.31 -1.51 -4.32
N GLY A 61 -18.26 -2.69 -4.91
CA GLY A 61 -18.56 -3.92 -4.19
C GLY A 61 -17.97 -5.14 -4.86
N VAL A 62 -18.32 -6.29 -4.30
CA VAL A 62 -17.98 -7.59 -4.87
C VAL A 62 -19.25 -8.18 -5.45
N CYS A 63 -19.17 -8.55 -6.74
CA CYS A 63 -20.21 -9.31 -7.43
C CYS A 63 -20.43 -10.62 -6.66
N GLY A 64 -21.65 -10.89 -6.16
CA GLY A 64 -21.99 -12.09 -5.38
C GLY A 64 -22.67 -11.81 -4.05
N ASP A 65 -22.08 -10.92 -3.24
CA ASP A 65 -22.56 -10.68 -1.86
C ASP A 65 -23.59 -9.53 -1.78
N THR A 66 -23.51 -8.59 -2.72
CA THR A 66 -24.30 -7.34 -2.68
C THR A 66 -25.28 -7.18 -3.85
N SER A 67 -25.12 -7.95 -4.94
CA SER A 67 -26.06 -7.97 -6.06
C SER A 67 -26.46 -9.42 -6.41
N PRO A 68 -27.77 -9.76 -6.42
CA PRO A 68 -28.26 -11.08 -6.79
C PRO A 68 -28.09 -11.40 -8.29
N THR A 69 -27.74 -10.41 -9.11
CA THR A 69 -27.62 -10.59 -10.57
C THR A 69 -26.30 -11.24 -10.99
N CYS A 70 -25.38 -11.47 -10.05
CA CYS A 70 -24.04 -11.95 -10.37
C CYS A 70 -23.51 -12.81 -9.21
N PRO A 71 -23.71 -14.13 -9.21
CA PRO A 71 -23.09 -15.03 -8.26
C PRO A 71 -21.82 -15.62 -8.88
N PRO A 72 -20.60 -15.13 -8.60
CA PRO A 72 -19.42 -15.76 -9.16
C PRO A 72 -18.90 -16.79 -8.16
N PRO A 73 -18.55 -18.01 -8.59
CA PRO A 73 -17.50 -18.73 -7.91
C PRO A 73 -16.22 -17.85 -7.91
N PRO A 74 -15.36 -17.93 -6.89
CA PRO A 74 -14.09 -17.21 -6.86
C PRO A 74 -13.27 -17.43 -8.14
N PRO A 75 -12.56 -16.41 -8.66
CA PRO A 75 -12.36 -15.08 -8.09
C PRO A 75 -13.55 -14.14 -8.32
N ALA A 76 -14.02 -13.49 -7.26
CA ALA A 76 -15.16 -12.59 -7.33
C ALA A 76 -14.71 -11.20 -7.83
N PRO A 77 -15.28 -10.64 -8.91
CA PRO A 77 -14.83 -9.37 -9.45
C PRO A 77 -15.22 -8.20 -8.53
N VAL A 78 -14.30 -7.24 -8.35
CA VAL A 78 -14.61 -5.96 -7.70
C VAL A 78 -15.24 -5.05 -8.76
N VAL A 79 -16.49 -4.66 -8.53
CA VAL A 79 -17.33 -3.97 -9.51
C VAL A 79 -17.88 -2.66 -8.93
N VAL A 80 -18.29 -1.76 -9.80
CA VAL A 80 -19.18 -0.67 -9.43
C VAL A 80 -20.60 -1.21 -9.32
N LEU A 81 -21.25 -0.98 -8.18
CA LEU A 81 -22.61 -1.45 -7.92
C LEU A 81 -23.65 -0.46 -8.46
N SER A 82 -24.79 -1.00 -8.88
CA SER A 82 -25.95 -0.16 -9.19
C SER A 82 -26.42 0.63 -7.95
N PRO A 83 -27.01 1.82 -8.12
CA PRO A 83 -27.38 2.71 -7.00
C PRO A 83 -28.30 2.10 -5.95
N GLU A 84 -29.07 1.08 -6.30
CA GLU A 84 -30.01 0.38 -5.41
C GLU A 84 -29.31 -0.54 -4.40
N TYR A 85 -28.03 -0.87 -4.62
CA TYR A 85 -27.28 -1.77 -3.75
C TYR A 85 -26.39 -1.00 -2.77
N LYS A 86 -26.27 -1.54 -1.55
CA LYS A 86 -25.32 -1.03 -0.57
C LYS A 86 -23.90 -1.45 -0.96
N GLY A 87 -22.94 -0.56 -0.75
CA GLY A 87 -21.52 -0.85 -0.93
C GLY A 87 -21.04 -2.04 -0.09
N THR A 88 -20.07 -2.77 -0.60
CA THR A 88 -19.34 -3.77 0.22
C THR A 88 -18.50 -3.03 1.27
N LYS A 89 -18.37 -3.59 2.48
CA LYS A 89 -17.44 -3.04 3.46
C LYS A 89 -16.04 -3.47 3.11
N PHE A 90 -15.15 -2.50 2.93
CA PHE A 90 -13.73 -2.73 2.71
C PHE A 90 -12.97 -2.47 3.99
N THR A 91 -12.20 -3.44 4.45
CA THR A 91 -11.24 -3.25 5.54
C THR A 91 -9.90 -2.84 4.92
N VAL A 92 -9.39 -1.69 5.35
CA VAL A 92 -8.06 -1.17 4.99
C VAL A 92 -7.14 -1.36 6.18
N GLU A 93 -6.04 -2.06 5.99
CA GLU A 93 -5.03 -2.31 7.02
C GLU A 93 -3.65 -1.85 6.55
N ALA A 94 -2.72 -1.67 7.48
CA ALA A 94 -1.32 -1.41 7.11
C ALA A 94 -0.77 -2.58 6.28
N GLY A 95 -0.06 -2.25 5.22
CA GLY A 95 0.54 -3.21 4.31
C GLY A 95 1.82 -3.84 4.87
N ASN A 96 2.34 -4.81 4.12
CA ASN A 96 3.50 -5.61 4.55
C ASN A 96 4.84 -4.93 4.27
N PHE A 97 4.89 -3.91 3.40
CA PHE A 97 6.14 -3.37 2.83
C PHE A 97 6.39 -1.90 3.16
N GLY A 98 5.99 -1.46 4.34
CA GLY A 98 6.35 -0.15 4.92
C GLY A 98 5.17 0.79 5.07
N ASP A 99 5.47 1.99 5.60
CA ASP A 99 4.52 2.95 6.17
C ASP A 99 3.49 3.53 5.17
N TYR A 100 3.62 3.24 3.89
CA TYR A 100 2.77 3.78 2.81
C TYR A 100 2.01 2.72 2.01
N THR A 101 2.15 1.45 2.40
CA THR A 101 1.42 0.35 1.79
C THR A 101 0.22 -0.01 2.65
N PHE A 102 -0.83 -0.48 2.00
CA PHE A 102 -2.08 -0.91 2.61
C PHE A 102 -2.54 -2.21 1.97
N THR A 103 -3.13 -3.08 2.77
CA THR A 103 -3.95 -4.16 2.23
C THR A 103 -5.41 -3.72 2.22
N ILE A 104 -6.15 -4.13 1.19
CA ILE A 104 -7.58 -3.85 1.08
C ILE A 104 -8.30 -5.21 1.02
N ARG A 105 -9.24 -5.42 1.93
CA ARG A 105 -10.06 -6.64 2.02
C ARG A 105 -11.52 -6.30 1.82
N ALA A 106 -12.19 -6.97 0.89
CA ALA A 106 -13.63 -6.88 0.72
C ALA A 106 -14.29 -7.95 1.61
N GLU A 107 -14.92 -7.52 2.71
CA GLU A 107 -15.39 -8.41 3.78
C GLU A 107 -14.29 -9.40 4.23
N TYR A 108 -14.40 -10.68 3.85
CA TYR A 108 -13.48 -11.75 4.22
C TYR A 108 -12.42 -12.06 3.16
N ALA A 109 -12.55 -11.50 1.95
CA ALA A 109 -11.70 -11.78 0.80
C ALA A 109 -10.65 -10.67 0.58
N ASN A 110 -9.43 -11.07 0.27
CA ASN A 110 -8.38 -10.11 -0.07
C ASN A 110 -8.60 -9.57 -1.48
N THR A 111 -8.33 -8.28 -1.70
CA THR A 111 -8.34 -7.72 -3.06
C THR A 111 -6.99 -7.91 -3.73
N LEU A 112 -6.99 -8.36 -4.98
CA LEU A 112 -5.80 -8.63 -5.78
C LEU A 112 -6.00 -8.21 -7.23
N GLY A 113 -4.89 -7.87 -7.89
CA GLY A 113 -4.80 -7.69 -9.32
C GLY A 113 -4.47 -9.00 -10.06
N LEU A 114 -5.42 -9.50 -10.84
CA LEU A 114 -5.22 -10.63 -11.76
C LEU A 114 -5.36 -10.14 -13.20
N GLY A 115 -4.25 -10.21 -13.95
CA GLY A 115 -4.15 -9.58 -15.27
C GLY A 115 -4.41 -8.07 -15.19
N GLU A 116 -5.44 -7.61 -15.87
CA GLU A 116 -5.79 -6.18 -15.96
C GLU A 116 -7.00 -5.81 -15.10
N ARG A 117 -7.37 -6.66 -14.14
CA ARG A 117 -8.63 -6.57 -13.40
C ARG A 117 -8.41 -6.78 -11.91
N VAL A 118 -9.29 -6.19 -11.11
CA VAL A 118 -9.29 -6.34 -9.65
C VAL A 118 -10.35 -7.37 -9.25
N PHE A 119 -9.95 -8.28 -8.38
CA PHE A 119 -10.80 -9.33 -7.83
C PHE A 119 -10.66 -9.41 -6.32
N ALA A 120 -11.64 -10.02 -5.68
CA ALA A 120 -11.66 -10.44 -4.30
C ALA A 120 -11.56 -11.98 -4.23
N LEU A 121 -10.54 -12.50 -3.53
CA LEU A 121 -10.29 -13.93 -3.39
C LEU A 121 -10.15 -14.33 -1.92
N THR A 122 -10.82 -15.42 -1.54
CA THR A 122 -10.62 -16.10 -0.26
C THR A 122 -9.40 -17.01 -0.35
N ASN A 123 -8.50 -16.97 0.64
CA ASN A 123 -7.30 -17.81 0.79
C ASN A 123 -6.07 -17.45 -0.06
N GLU A 124 -6.10 -16.34 -0.79
CA GLU A 124 -4.90 -15.78 -1.42
C GLU A 124 -4.25 -14.75 -0.50
N PRO A 125 -2.91 -14.55 -0.54
CA PRO A 125 -2.25 -13.50 0.22
C PRO A 125 -2.78 -12.12 -0.19
N ALA A 126 -2.86 -11.19 0.76
CA ALA A 126 -3.30 -9.84 0.45
C ALA A 126 -2.26 -9.13 -0.42
N GLU A 127 -2.73 -8.44 -1.46
CA GLU A 127 -1.89 -7.57 -2.24
C GLU A 127 -1.71 -6.22 -1.54
N ASP A 128 -0.49 -5.69 -1.60
CA ASP A 128 -0.15 -4.36 -1.10
C ASP A 128 -0.43 -3.29 -2.14
N TRP A 129 -1.20 -2.29 -1.72
CA TRP A 129 -1.59 -1.12 -2.48
C TRP A 129 -0.99 0.14 -1.86
N VAL A 130 -0.66 1.13 -2.67
CA VAL A 130 -0.31 2.47 -2.24
C VAL A 130 -1.52 3.36 -2.45
N ILE A 131 -2.04 3.93 -1.36
CA ILE A 131 -3.24 4.77 -1.38
C ILE A 131 -2.82 6.22 -1.15
N HIS A 132 -2.93 7.05 -2.19
CA HIS A 132 -2.52 8.46 -2.13
C HIS A 132 -3.72 9.38 -2.07
N TYR A 133 -3.77 10.25 -1.06
CA TYR A 133 -4.71 11.37 -1.04
C TYR A 133 -4.27 12.46 -2.02
N ARG A 134 -5.20 12.89 -2.88
CA ARG A 134 -5.01 13.92 -3.91
C ARG A 134 -5.74 15.18 -3.46
N GLU A 135 -5.03 16.09 -2.81
CA GLU A 135 -5.62 17.25 -2.11
C GLU A 135 -6.48 18.13 -3.01
N SER A 136 -6.01 18.46 -4.22
CA SER A 136 -6.71 19.30 -5.20
C SER A 136 -8.03 18.71 -5.70
N MET A 137 -8.26 17.41 -5.47
CA MET A 137 -9.43 16.66 -5.92
C MET A 137 -10.23 16.06 -4.76
N GLU A 138 -9.77 16.24 -3.52
CA GLU A 138 -10.37 15.69 -2.30
C GLU A 138 -10.73 14.19 -2.38
N ALA A 139 -9.84 13.41 -2.98
CA ALA A 139 -10.07 12.00 -3.30
C ALA A 139 -8.75 11.20 -3.27
N TYR A 140 -8.84 9.90 -3.44
CA TYR A 140 -7.71 8.98 -3.35
C TYR A 140 -7.48 8.25 -4.68
N THR A 141 -6.21 7.99 -5.02
CA THR A 141 -5.83 6.97 -6.01
C THR A 141 -5.43 5.69 -5.28
N ILE A 142 -5.68 4.53 -5.89
CA ILE A 142 -5.31 3.21 -5.36
C ILE A 142 -4.37 2.56 -6.38
N GLU A 143 -3.10 2.47 -6.03
CA GLU A 143 -2.01 2.06 -6.92
C GLU A 143 -1.41 0.75 -6.42
N ARG A 144 -0.97 -0.12 -7.33
CA ARG A 144 -0.31 -1.37 -6.97
C ARG A 144 1.10 -1.04 -6.46
N ALA A 145 1.51 -1.55 -5.30
CA ALA A 145 2.76 -1.12 -4.67
C ALA A 145 4.02 -1.36 -5.53
N PHE A 146 4.02 -2.43 -6.32
CA PHE A 146 5.19 -2.88 -7.09
C PHE A 146 5.01 -2.81 -8.61
N SER A 147 3.99 -2.09 -9.10
CA SER A 147 3.81 -1.88 -10.54
C SER A 147 3.08 -0.58 -10.83
N PRO A 148 3.28 0.05 -12.00
CA PRO A 148 2.63 1.31 -12.37
C PRO A 148 1.17 1.10 -12.82
N ARG A 149 0.40 0.30 -12.07
CA ARG A 149 -1.01 0.01 -12.33
C ARG A 149 -1.87 0.53 -11.20
N THR A 150 -3.02 1.09 -11.55
CA THR A 150 -3.94 1.82 -10.67
C THR A 150 -5.35 1.31 -10.92
N TRP A 151 -6.12 1.21 -9.84
CA TRP A 151 -7.55 0.93 -9.92
C TRP A 151 -8.23 1.98 -10.80
N THR A 152 -8.94 1.51 -11.81
CA THR A 152 -9.61 2.35 -12.79
C THR A 152 -11.02 1.83 -13.03
N VAL A 153 -12.02 2.66 -12.78
CA VAL A 153 -13.42 2.36 -13.10
C VAL A 153 -13.66 2.67 -14.57
N PRO A 154 -14.10 1.69 -15.39
CA PRO A 154 -14.42 1.96 -16.78
C PRO A 154 -15.62 2.92 -16.89
N PRO A 155 -15.73 3.67 -18.00
CA PRO A 155 -16.90 4.48 -18.29
C PRO A 155 -18.17 3.60 -18.31
N GLU A 156 -19.32 4.25 -18.20
CA GLU A 156 -20.59 3.55 -18.30
C GLU A 156 -20.85 3.16 -19.76
N GLU A 157 -20.79 1.86 -20.05
CA GLU A 157 -21.09 1.30 -21.36
C GLU A 157 -22.25 0.31 -21.25
N PRO A 158 -23.24 0.35 -22.17
CA PRO A 158 -24.34 -0.61 -22.15
C PRO A 158 -23.84 -2.05 -22.29
N GLY A 159 -24.19 -2.91 -21.33
CA GLY A 159 -24.02 -4.37 -21.45
C GLY A 159 -22.72 -4.96 -20.91
N PHE A 160 -21.86 -4.19 -20.23
CA PHE A 160 -20.67 -4.72 -19.57
C PHE A 160 -20.71 -4.54 -18.05
N ASP A 161 -20.27 -5.57 -17.33
CA ASP A 161 -19.99 -5.47 -15.89
C ASP A 161 -18.89 -4.43 -15.69
N ARG A 162 -19.17 -3.42 -14.86
CA ARG A 162 -18.23 -2.32 -14.54
C ARG A 162 -17.19 -2.75 -13.53
N GLN A 163 -16.50 -3.84 -13.83
CA GLN A 163 -15.39 -4.33 -13.03
C GLN A 163 -14.24 -3.32 -13.03
N VAL A 164 -13.65 -3.11 -11.86
CA VAL A 164 -12.47 -2.28 -11.69
C VAL A 164 -11.29 -2.90 -12.44
N LEU A 165 -10.66 -2.07 -13.27
CA LEU A 165 -9.50 -2.41 -14.09
C LEU A 165 -8.20 -1.95 -13.42
N LEU A 166 -7.09 -2.45 -13.93
CA LEU A 166 -5.73 -2.05 -13.56
C LEU A 166 -5.02 -1.41 -14.76
N ASN A 167 -5.12 -0.09 -14.86
CA ASN A 167 -4.52 0.71 -15.93
C ASN A 167 -3.38 1.59 -15.39
N THR A 168 -2.58 2.17 -16.28
CA THR A 168 -1.59 3.18 -15.88
C THR A 168 -2.27 4.42 -15.30
N LEU A 169 -1.69 5.01 -14.27
CA LEU A 169 -2.15 6.28 -13.71
C LEU A 169 -2.05 7.40 -14.75
N ILE A 170 -3.17 8.09 -15.03
CA ILE A 170 -3.25 9.19 -15.99
C ILE A 170 -3.52 10.48 -15.22
N PHE A 171 -2.69 11.48 -15.46
CA PHE A 171 -2.86 12.81 -14.90
C PHE A 171 -2.36 13.89 -15.85
N GLN A 172 -2.87 15.09 -15.66
CA GLN A 172 -2.41 16.31 -16.32
C GLN A 172 -1.74 17.21 -15.29
N PRO A 173 -0.50 17.68 -15.52
CA PRO A 173 0.12 18.70 -14.68
C PRO A 173 -0.72 19.99 -14.66
N SER A 174 -0.80 20.66 -13.51
CA SER A 174 -1.40 21.99 -13.38
C SER A 174 -0.75 22.78 -12.25
N ASP A 175 -0.94 24.10 -12.24
CA ASP A 175 -0.38 24.99 -11.21
C ASP A 175 -0.88 24.67 -9.79
N GLN A 176 -2.03 24.02 -9.68
CA GLN A 176 -2.65 23.59 -8.41
C GLN A 176 -2.30 22.14 -8.05
N GLY A 177 -1.33 21.54 -8.75
CA GLY A 177 -0.96 20.13 -8.64
C GLY A 177 -1.55 19.26 -9.76
N PRO A 178 -1.19 17.96 -9.81
CA PRO A 178 -1.67 17.06 -10.85
C PRO A 178 -3.19 16.86 -10.77
N ARG A 179 -3.85 16.87 -11.93
CA ARG A 179 -5.28 16.56 -12.09
C ARG A 179 -5.43 15.16 -12.66
N TYR A 180 -6.12 14.30 -11.93
CA TYR A 180 -6.33 12.90 -12.29
C TYR A 180 -7.67 12.69 -12.98
N LEU A 181 -7.79 11.61 -13.74
CA LEU A 181 -9.08 11.21 -14.31
C LEU A 181 -10.06 10.80 -13.20
N PRO A 182 -11.35 11.21 -13.26
CA PRO A 182 -12.37 10.75 -12.31
C PRO A 182 -12.50 9.23 -12.22
N SER A 183 -12.18 8.50 -13.30
CA SER A 183 -12.11 7.03 -13.34
C SER A 183 -11.07 6.41 -12.43
N GLN A 184 -10.07 7.19 -11.99
CA GLN A 184 -8.98 6.74 -11.14
C GLN A 184 -9.05 7.33 -9.73
N LEU A 185 -10.15 8.01 -9.40
CA LEU A 185 -10.36 8.68 -8.13
C LEU A 185 -11.49 8.03 -7.33
N PHE A 186 -11.21 7.85 -6.04
CA PHE A 186 -12.09 7.18 -5.10
C PHE A 186 -12.25 7.98 -3.81
N LYS A 187 -13.42 7.90 -3.19
CA LYS A 187 -13.65 8.37 -1.81
C LYS A 187 -13.75 7.18 -0.87
N PHE A 188 -13.16 7.32 0.31
CA PHE A 188 -13.27 6.37 1.41
C PHE A 188 -14.22 6.95 2.45
N VAL A 189 -15.41 6.37 2.57
CA VAL A 189 -16.43 6.78 3.54
C VAL A 189 -16.35 5.85 4.74
N PRO A 190 -15.97 6.32 5.93
CA PRO A 190 -15.88 5.46 7.11
C PRO A 190 -17.20 4.74 7.39
N VAL A 191 -17.13 3.45 7.67
CA VAL A 191 -18.26 2.71 8.24
C VAL A 191 -18.28 3.08 9.72
N ASN A 192 -19.28 3.86 10.15
CA ASN A 192 -19.45 4.16 11.56
C ASN A 192 -19.62 2.85 12.33
N LYS A 193 -18.90 2.72 13.47
CA LYS A 193 -19.19 1.67 14.45
C LYS A 193 -20.52 2.05 15.10
N GLU A 194 -21.60 1.38 14.70
CA GLU A 194 -22.86 1.38 15.45
C GLU A 194 -22.64 0.82 16.87
#